data_AF-A0A6A5VXK3-F1
#
_entry.id   AF-A0A6A5VXK3-F1
#
_cell.length_a   1.000
_cell.length_b   1.000
_cell.length_c   1.000
_cell.angle_alpha   90.00
_cell.angle_beta   90.00
_cell.angle_gamma   90.00
#
_symmetry.space_group_name_H-M   'P 1'
#
loop_
_entity.id
_entity.type
_entity.pdbx_description
1 polymer ?
#
loop_
_entity_poly.entity_id
_entity_poly.type
_entity_poly.pdbx_seq_one_letter_code
_entity_poly.pdbx_strand_id
1 'polypeptide(L)'
;ASGGRVEGWLSQTPSYMRLPNSGIYQEVYTVCLETILQKGDSGSWVVGLESGLLHGHIVAGSPGSGMAYIIPSDQVFDDIQRRLGQR
;
A
#
# COMPACT_ATOMS: atom_id res chain seq x y z
N ALA A 1 -7.48 -18.74 6.55
CA ALA A 1 -6.11 -18.60 7.05
C ALA A 1 -5.61 -17.23 6.60
N SER A 2 -5.10 -16.37 7.49
CA SER A 2 -4.30 -15.22 7.04
C SER A 2 -3.03 -15.78 6.39
N GLY A 3 -2.65 -15.29 5.21
CA GLY A 3 -1.55 -15.84 4.40
C GLY A 3 -0.15 -15.74 5.02
N GLY A 4 -0.04 -15.39 6.31
CA GLY A 4 1.23 -15.17 6.99
C GLY A 4 1.95 -13.92 6.47
N ARG A 5 3.24 -13.84 6.79
CA ARG A 5 4.13 -12.79 6.27
C ARG A 5 4.64 -13.24 4.89
N VAL A 6 4.60 -12.33 3.93
CA VAL A 6 5.10 -12.54 2.57
C VAL A 6 6.22 -11.53 2.32
N GLU A 7 7.31 -11.98 1.72
CA GLU A 7 8.46 -11.14 1.37
C GLU A 7 8.34 -10.63 -0.08
N GLY A 8 9.14 -9.63 -0.41
CA GLY A 8 9.08 -8.93 -1.68
C GLY A 8 9.93 -7.67 -1.67
N TRP A 9 9.80 -6.87 -2.72
CA TRP A 9 10.53 -5.61 -2.85
C TRP A 9 9.59 -4.44 -3.16
N LEU A 10 9.99 -3.26 -2.70
CA LEU A 10 9.26 -2.00 -2.88
C LEU A 10 10.08 -1.08 -3.80
N SER A 11 9.47 -0.64 -4.90
CA SER A 11 10.05 0.40 -5.76
C SER A 11 10.24 1.68 -4.96
N GLN A 12 11.39 2.34 -5.11
CA GLN A 12 11.62 3.68 -4.54
C GLN A 12 11.09 4.79 -5.43
N THR A 13 10.70 4.47 -6.67
CA THR A 13 10.10 5.42 -7.60
C THR A 13 8.58 5.45 -7.41
N PRO A 14 7.98 6.63 -7.16
CA PRO A 14 6.54 6.75 -7.03
C PRO A 14 5.84 6.57 -8.37
N SER A 15 4.58 6.17 -8.29
CA SER A 15 3.61 6.16 -9.38
C SER A 15 2.39 6.96 -8.94
N TYR A 16 1.52 7.32 -9.89
CA TYR A 16 0.31 8.10 -9.60
C TYR A 16 -0.91 7.37 -10.14
N MET A 17 -1.90 7.16 -9.26
CA MET A 17 -3.12 6.44 -9.58
C MET A 17 -4.34 7.32 -9.33
N ARG A 18 -5.28 7.34 -10.27
CA ARG A 18 -6.59 7.95 -10.04
C ARG A 18 -7.50 6.91 -9.39
N LEU A 19 -7.82 7.11 -8.11
CA LEU A 19 -8.73 6.23 -7.38
C LEU A 19 -10.18 6.38 -7.89
N PRO A 20 -11.01 5.32 -7.77
CA PRO A 20 -12.43 5.42 -8.09
C PRO A 20 -13.08 6.60 -7.35
N ASN A 21 -13.89 7.38 -8.06
CA ASN A 21 -14.59 8.57 -7.54
C ASN A 21 -13.69 9.73 -7.06
N SER A 22 -12.39 9.68 -7.34
CA SER A 22 -11.47 10.79 -7.05
C SER A 22 -11.27 11.69 -8.27
N GLY A 23 -11.32 13.00 -8.05
CA GLY A 23 -10.92 14.02 -9.04
C GLY A 23 -9.40 14.29 -9.07
N ILE A 24 -8.66 13.71 -8.13
CA ILE A 24 -7.21 13.91 -7.97
C ILE A 24 -6.45 12.59 -8.13
N TYR A 25 -5.18 12.70 -8.53
CA TYR A 25 -4.24 11.59 -8.56
C TYR A 25 -3.63 11.38 -7.17
N GLN A 26 -3.59 10.14 -6.74
CA GLN A 26 -2.98 9.69 -5.50
C GLN A 26 -1.58 9.15 -5.80
N GLU A 27 -0.57 9.64 -5.12
CA GLU A 27 0.77 9.05 -5.13
C GLU A 27 0.72 7.65 -4.50
N VAL A 28 1.34 6.69 -5.16
CA VAL A 28 1.41 5.29 -4.75
C VAL A 28 2.78 4.72 -5.06
N TYR A 29 3.16 3.65 -4.37
CA TYR A 29 4.40 2.92 -4.64
C TYR A 29 4.11 1.49 -5.05
N THR A 30 4.87 0.98 -6.01
CA THR A 30 4.74 -0.39 -6.50
C THR A 30 5.49 -1.34 -5.58
N VAL A 31 4.81 -2.38 -5.10
CA VAL A 31 5.41 -3.52 -4.40
C VAL A 31 5.28 -4.76 -5.28
N CYS A 32 6.31 -5.60 -5.29
CA CYS A 32 6.27 -6.90 -5.94
C CYS A 32 6.53 -7.98 -4.89
N LEU A 33 5.51 -8.78 -4.61
CA LEU A 33 5.51 -9.84 -3.63
C LEU A 33 5.93 -11.17 -4.26
N GLU A 34 6.52 -12.05 -3.46
CA GLU A 34 6.94 -13.39 -3.89
C GLU A 34 5.79 -14.37 -4.11
N THR A 35 4.57 -14.00 -3.69
CA THR A 35 3.35 -14.77 -3.94
C THR A 35 2.34 -13.99 -4.77
N ILE A 36 1.37 -14.71 -5.33
CA ILE A 36 0.24 -14.13 -6.04
C ILE A 36 -0.73 -13.49 -5.06
N LEU A 37 -1.13 -12.25 -5.36
CA LEU A 37 -2.17 -11.54 -4.63
C LEU A 37 -3.54 -12.23 -4.77
N GLN A 38 -4.23 -12.34 -3.64
CA GLN A 38 -5.57 -12.87 -3.53
C GLN A 38 -6.57 -11.78 -3.15
N LYS A 39 -7.84 -12.02 -3.48
CA LYS A 39 -8.92 -11.16 -3.00
C LYS A 39 -8.95 -11.19 -1.48
N GLY A 40 -8.82 -10.01 -0.87
CA GLY A 40 -8.75 -9.85 0.59
C GLY A 40 -7.40 -9.36 1.10
N ASP A 41 -6.35 -9.38 0.26
CA ASP A 41 -5.03 -8.85 0.65
C ASP A 41 -5.00 -7.31 0.71
N SER A 42 -6.00 -6.64 0.13
CA SER A 42 -6.18 -5.20 0.26
C SER A 42 -6.24 -4.78 1.74
N GLY A 43 -5.54 -3.70 2.09
CA GLY A 43 -5.40 -3.23 3.46
C GLY A 43 -4.22 -3.85 4.22
N SER A 44 -3.58 -4.90 3.69
CA SER A 44 -2.37 -5.46 4.30
C SER A 44 -1.24 -4.45 4.35
N TRP A 45 -0.50 -4.45 5.46
CA TRP A 45 0.64 -3.56 5.66
C TRP A 45 1.86 -4.03 4.87
N VAL A 46 2.61 -3.08 4.35
CA VAL A 46 3.95 -3.29 3.80
C VAL A 46 4.95 -2.64 4.76
N VAL A 47 5.83 -3.46 5.31
CA VAL A 47 6.82 -3.05 6.32
C VAL A 47 8.23 -3.34 5.82
N GLY A 48 9.17 -2.44 6.12
CA GLY A 48 10.57 -2.62 5.79
C GLY A 48 11.18 -3.76 6.62
N LEU A 49 11.80 -4.73 5.97
CA LEU A 49 12.31 -5.94 6.63
C LEU A 49 13.38 -5.62 7.68
N GLU A 50 14.28 -4.69 7.38
CA GLU A 50 15.39 -4.29 8.27
C GLU A 50 14.98 -3.16 9.22
N SER A 51 14.24 -2.17 8.71
CA SER A 51 13.90 -0.96 9.48
C SER A 51 12.69 -1.13 10.39
N GLY A 52 11.82 -2.11 10.09
CA GLY A 52 10.52 -2.25 10.75
C GLY A 52 9.53 -1.11 10.45
N LEU A 53 9.89 -0.18 9.57
CA LEU A 53 9.06 0.97 9.25
C LEU A 53 7.85 0.54 8.42
N LEU A 54 6.67 1.03 8.80
CA LEU A 54 5.48 0.93 7.97
C LEU A 54 5.68 1.82 6.75
N HIS A 55 5.70 1.24 5.56
CA HIS A 55 5.76 1.98 4.31
C HIS A 55 4.37 2.38 3.83
N GLY A 56 3.36 1.55 4.10
CA GLY A 56 2.00 1.81 3.64
C GLY A 56 1.12 0.57 3.68
N HIS A 57 0.02 0.61 2.94
CA HIS A 57 -0.92 -0.50 2.85
C HIS A 57 -1.37 -0.74 1.40
N ILE A 58 -1.64 -2.00 1.05
CA ILE A 58 -2.05 -2.40 -0.31
C ILE A 58 -3.43 -1.83 -0.63
N VAL A 59 -3.54 -1.08 -1.73
CA VAL A 59 -4.81 -0.50 -2.21
C VAL A 59 -5.27 -1.10 -3.54
N ALA A 60 -4.35 -1.63 -4.32
CA ALA A 60 -4.64 -2.28 -5.60
C ALA A 60 -3.60 -3.37 -5.87
N GLY A 61 -4.02 -4.38 -6.63
CA GLY A 61 -3.20 -5.50 -7.05
C GLY A 61 -3.53 -5.90 -8.47
N SER A 62 -2.56 -6.49 -9.16
CA SER A 62 -2.80 -7.18 -10.43
C SER A 62 -3.07 -8.67 -10.14
N PRO A 63 -4.32 -9.16 -10.31
CA PRO A 63 -4.67 -10.54 -10.02
C PRO A 63 -3.81 -11.53 -10.81
N GLY A 64 -3.40 -12.63 -10.17
CA GLY A 64 -2.52 -13.62 -10.81
C GLY A 64 -1.03 -13.23 -10.83
N SER A 65 -0.67 -12.06 -10.28
CA SER A 65 0.71 -11.63 -10.08
C SER A 65 0.95 -11.23 -8.61
N GLY A 66 2.22 -11.05 -8.24
CA GLY A 66 2.61 -10.45 -6.96
C GLY A 66 2.66 -8.91 -6.97
N MET A 67 2.31 -8.27 -8.09
CA MET A 67 2.42 -6.82 -8.23
C MET A 67 1.23 -6.11 -7.58
N ALA A 68 1.52 -5.23 -6.62
CA ALA A 68 0.57 -4.40 -5.90
C ALA A 68 1.01 -2.93 -5.85
N TYR A 69 0.09 -2.09 -5.43
CA TYR A 69 0.31 -0.67 -5.17
C TYR A 69 -0.05 -0.35 -3.73
N ILE A 70 0.79 0.44 -3.07
CA ILE A 70 0.54 0.94 -1.72
C ILE A 70 0.31 2.45 -1.73
N ILE A 71 -0.54 2.94 -0.83
CA ILE A 71 -0.51 4.35 -0.42
C ILE A 71 0.47 4.48 0.75
N PRO A 72 1.41 5.43 0.71
CA PRO A 72 2.34 5.70 1.80
C PRO A 72 1.65 5.97 3.14
N SER A 73 2.19 5.44 4.23
CA SER A 73 1.55 5.58 5.55
C SER A 73 1.56 6.99 6.09
N ASP A 74 2.61 7.78 5.82
CA ASP A 74 2.69 9.20 6.16
C ASP A 74 1.50 9.98 5.58
N GLN A 75 1.18 9.77 4.30
CA GLN A 75 0.04 10.42 3.65
C GLN A 75 -1.30 10.01 4.29
N VAL A 76 -1.43 8.74 4.69
CA VAL A 76 -2.63 8.24 5.39
C VAL A 76 -2.77 8.89 6.77
N PHE A 77 -1.69 8.94 7.55
CA PHE A 77 -1.71 9.53 8.89
C PHE A 77 -1.95 11.05 8.83
N ASP A 78 -1.37 11.75 7.86
CA ASP A 78 -1.63 13.17 7.64
C ASP A 78 -3.10 13.43 7.29
N ASP A 79 -3.72 12.60 6.44
CA ASP A 79 -5.14 12.72 6.11
C ASP A 79 -6.03 12.45 7.33
N ILE A 80 -5.72 11.43 8.12
CA ILE A 80 -6.40 11.12 9.39
C ILE A 80 -6.31 12.31 10.34
N GLN A 81 -5.11 12.85 10.56
CA GLN A 81 -4.87 13.97 11.46
C GLN A 81 -5.61 15.23 10.99
N ARG A 82 -5.62 15.53 9.70
CA ARG A 82 -6.34 16.67 9.15
C ARG A 82 -7.85 16.58 9.34
N ARG A 83 -8.43 15.37 9.29
CA ARG A 83 -9.87 15.16 9.40
C ARG A 83 -10.36 14.97 10.83
N LEU A 84 -9.54 14.35 11.68
CA LEU A 84 -9.95 13.89 13.01
C LEU A 84 -9.12 14.52 14.14
N GLY A 85 -7.98 15.15 13.84
CA GLY A 85 -7.03 15.70 14.82
C GLY A 85 -7.37 17.09 15.34
N GLN A 86 -8.51 17.67 14.95
CA GLN A 86 -9.06 18.84 15.63
C GLN A 86 -9.88 18.38 16.85
N ARG A 87 -9.22 18.23 17.99
CA ARG A 87 -9.86 18.10 19.29
C ARG A 87 -9.24 19.06 20.29
#